data_AF-K1XNQ7-F1
#
_entry.id   AF-K1XNQ7-F1
#
_cell.length_a   1.000
_cell.length_b   1.000
_cell.length_c   1.000
_cell.angle_alpha   90.00
_cell.angle_beta   90.00
_cell.angle_gamma   90.00
#
_symmetry.space_group_name_H-M   'P 1'
#
loop_
_entity.id
_entity.type
_entity.pdbx_description
1 polymer ?
#
loop_
_entity_poly.entity_id
_entity_poly.type
_entity_poly.pdbx_seq_one_letter_code
_entity_poly.pdbx_strand_id
1 'polypeptide(L)' 'MKGDKEFSGTLLGFDDYVNMVLEDVTEFDYSGNHTKLSKILLNGNNICMARLLTRPFER' A
#
# COMPACT_ATOMS: atom_id res chain seq x y z
N MET A 1 -3.84 -9.34 -1.87
CA MET A 1 -2.69 -10.02 -2.51
C MET A 1 -2.95 -11.51 -2.51
N LYS A 2 -2.26 -12.32 -3.33
CA LYS A 2 -2.31 -13.78 -3.20
C LYS A 2 -1.64 -14.13 -1.87
N GLY A 3 -2.42 -14.20 -0.79
CA GLY A 3 -1.96 -14.27 0.60
C GLY A 3 -2.20 -12.97 1.36
N ASP A 4 -3.35 -12.88 2.02
CA ASP A 4 -3.62 -12.43 3.40
C ASP A 4 -2.84 -11.27 4.04
N LYS A 5 -2.20 -10.42 3.24
CA LYS A 5 -1.46 -9.24 3.68
C LYS A 5 -2.08 -7.98 3.09
N GLU A 6 -2.27 -7.00 3.95
CA GLU A 6 -2.75 -5.67 3.59
C GLU A 6 -1.67 -4.63 3.85
N PHE A 7 -1.56 -3.64 2.96
CA PHE A 7 -0.62 -2.54 3.09
C PHE A 7 -1.39 -1.23 3.09
N SER A 8 -1.17 -0.40 4.10
CA SER A 8 -1.72 0.95 4.17
C SER A 8 -0.58 1.95 4.25
N GLY A 9 -0.59 2.98 3.39
CA GLY A 9 0.45 4.00 3.35
C GLY A 9 0.08 5.14 2.40
N THR A 10 0.98 6.11 2.28
CA THR A 10 0.83 7.24 1.36
C THR A 10 1.39 6.85 -0.01
N LEU A 11 0.53 6.83 -1.03
CA LEU A 11 0.95 6.56 -2.40
C LEU A 11 1.76 7.76 -2.94
N LEU A 12 3.04 7.54 -3.22
CA LEU A 12 3.90 8.55 -3.84
C LEU A 12 3.78 8.57 -5.36
N GLY A 13 3.55 7.40 -5.96
CA GLY A 13 3.51 7.26 -7.41
C GLY A 13 3.29 5.82 -7.84
N PHE A 14 2.88 5.65 -9.09
CA PHE A 14 2.70 4.36 -9.73
C PHE A 14 3.09 4.46 -11.21
N ASP A 15 3.33 3.30 -11.84
CA ASP A 15 3.64 3.19 -13.27
C ASP A 15 2.52 2.50 -14.08
N ASP A 16 2.71 2.37 -15.39
CA ASP A 16 1.76 1.71 -16.30
C ASP A 16 1.55 0.21 -16.00
N TYR A 17 2.48 -0.41 -15.27
CA TYR A 17 2.40 -1.79 -14.80
C TYR A 17 1.81 -1.91 -13.40
N VAL A 18 1.28 -0.80 -12.85
CA VAL A 18 0.64 -0.74 -11.54
C VAL A 18 1.63 -1.08 -10.40
N ASN A 19 2.93 -0.95 -10.64
CA ASN A 19 3.88 -0.96 -9.53
C ASN A 19 3.68 0.32 -8.72
N MET A 20 3.51 0.20 -7.40
CA MET A 20 3.19 1.33 -6.54
C MET A 20 4.32 1.59 -5.56
N VAL A 21 4.70 2.86 -5.41
CA VAL A 21 5.64 3.32 -4.38
C VAL A 21 4.83 3.93 -3.24
N LEU A 22 4.95 3.35 -2.05
CA LEU A 22 4.29 3.84 -0.85
C LEU A 22 5.30 4.26 0.21
N GLU A 23 4.98 5.31 0.96
CA GLU A 23 5.68 5.78 2.15
C GLU A 23 4.81 5.69 3.40
N ASP A 24 5.45 5.67 4.57
CA ASP A 24 4.81 5.49 5.89
C ASP A 24 3.86 4.29 5.92
N VAL A 25 4.37 3.14 5.47
CA VAL A 25 3.58 1.94 5.27
C VAL A 25 3.42 1.15 6.56
N THR A 26 2.19 0.70 6.78
CA THR A 26 1.86 -0.32 7.78
C THR A 26 1.41 -1.58 7.04
N GLU A 27 2.16 -2.66 7.22
CA GLU A 27 1.80 -4.01 6.80
C GLU A 27 0.94 -4.66 7.89
N PHE A 28 -0.20 -5.20 7.49
CA PHE A 28 -1.12 -5.94 8.33
C PHE A 28 -1.12 -7.40 7.89
N ASP A 29 -0.69 -8.28 8.79
CA ASP A 29 -0.81 -9.73 8.64
C ASP A 29 -2.15 -10.18 9.23
N TYR A 30 -2.78 -11.18 8.63
CA TYR A 30 -4.00 -11.82 9.17
C TYR A 30 -3.82 -12.40 10.58
N SER A 31 -2.57 -12.68 10.97
CA SER A 31 -2.19 -13.09 12.32
C SER A 31 -2.28 -11.96 13.37
N GLY A 32 -2.66 -10.75 12.96
CA GLY A 32 -2.77 -9.57 13.83
C GLY A 32 -1.43 -8.89 14.11
N ASN A 33 -0.39 -9.20 13.33
CA ASN A 33 0.90 -8.52 13.42
C ASN A 33 0.92 -7.28 12.54
N HIS A 34 1.51 -6.20 13.06
CA HIS A 34 1.64 -4.93 12.37
C HIS A 34 3.12 -4.58 12.25
N THR A 35 3.59 -4.45 11.01
CA THR A 35 4.97 -4.05 10.74
C THR A 35 4.97 -2.67 10.09
N LYS A 36 5.74 -1.74 10.65
CA LYS A 36 5.93 -0.42 10.04
C LYS A 36 7.15 -0.43 9.15
N LEU A 37 6.98 0.08 7.94
CA LEU A 37 8.01 0.21 6.93
C LEU A 37 8.04 1.67 6.45
N SER A 38 9.24 2.26 6.39
CA SER A 38 9.39 3.65 5.95
C SER A 38 8.99 3.83 4.49
N LYS A 39 9.33 2.86 3.64
CA LYS A 39 9.07 2.90 2.20
C LYS A 39 9.01 1.48 1.63
N ILE A 40 8.13 1.26 0.65
CA ILE A 40 8.03 -0.02 -0.06
C ILE A 40 7.68 0.21 -1.53
N LEU A 41 8.17 -0.69 -2.38
CA LEU A 41 7.73 -0.83 -3.76
C LEU A 41 6.85 -2.08 -3.86
N LEU A 42 5.56 -1.89 -4.13
CA LEU A 42 4.63 -2.97 -4.38
C LEU A 42 4.65 -3.31 -5.87
N ASN A 43 4.82 -4.60 -6.18
CA ASN A 43 4.75 -5.10 -7.55
C ASN A 43 3.28 -5.22 -7.99
N GLY A 44 2.93 -4.59 -9.10
CA GLY A 44 1.56 -4.53 -9.62
C GLY A 44 0.92 -5.89 -9.90
N ASN A 45 1.73 -6.90 -10.27
CA ASN A 45 1.22 -8.26 -10.53
C ASN A 45 0.61 -8.93 -9.31
N ASN A 46 0.98 -8.49 -8.10
CA ASN A 46 0.46 -9.05 -6.85
C ASN A 46 -0.69 -8.22 -6.25
N ILE A 47 -0.99 -7.06 -6.82
CA ILE A 47 -2.04 -6.16 -6.32
C ILE A 47 -3.39 -6.64 -6.83
N CYS A 48 -4.27 -7.04 -5.91
CA CYS A 48 -5.63 -7.49 -6.23
C CYS A 48 -6.66 -6.36 -6.10
N MET A 49 -6.47 -5.46 -5.13
CA MET A 49 -7.33 -4.31 -4.89
C MET A 49 -6.49 -3.16 -4.35
N ALA A 50 -6.72 -1.96 -4.86
CA ALA A 50 -6.16 -0.73 -4.32
C ALA A 50 -7.31 0.20 -3.95
N ARG A 51 -7.31 0.72 -2.72
CA ARG A 51 -8.27 1.72 -2.25
C ARG A 51 -7.53 3.03 -2.04
N LEU A 52 -7.85 4.03 -2.86
CA LEU A 52 -7.34 5.38 -2.70
C LEU A 52 -8.25 6.15 -1.74
N LEU A 53 -7.70 6.53 -0.59
CA LEU A 53 -8.34 7.47 0.32
C LEU A 53 -7.73 8.84 0.07
N THR A 54 -8.44 9.68 -0.69
CA THR A 54 -8.06 11.09 -0.80
C THR A 54 -8.41 11.77 0.51
N ARG A 55 -7.42 12.37 1.19
CA ARG A 55 -7.75 13.28 2.28
C ARG A 55 -8.50 14.49 1.68
N PRO A 56 -9.59 14.95 2.30
CA PRO A 56 -10.21 16.20 1.88
C PRO A 56 -9.16 17.31 1.94
N PHE A 57 -9.02 18.05 0.85
CA PHE A 57 -8.12 19.20 0.77
C PHE A 57 -8.71 20.30 1.65
N GLU A 58 -8.27 20.39 2.90
CA GLU A 58 -8.56 21.53 3.77
C GLU A 58 -7.76 22.74 3.26
N ARG A 59 -8.48 23.77 2.78
CA ARG A 59 -7.96 25.11 2.50
C ARG A 59 -8.14 26.00 3.71
#